data_AF-A0A7Y3X8A8-F1
#
_entry.id   AF-A0A7Y3X8A8-F1
#
_cell.length_a   1.000
_cell.length_b   1.000
_cell.length_c   1.000
_cell.angle_alpha   90.00
_cell.angle_beta   90.00
_cell.angle_gamma   90.00
#
_symmetry.space_group_name_H-M   'P 1'
#
loop_
_entity.id
_entity.type
_entity.pdbx_description
1 polymer ?
#
loop_
_entity_poly.entity_id
_entity_poly.type
_entity_poly.pdbx_seq_one_letter_code
_entity_poly.pdbx_strand_id
1 'polypeptide(L)'
;MNINKDNCIMRKTISLFASVAIVALSGSAASAFSLIGSELRLRAEVQRTPTSELLVNRFPVSAIVSESAVEFPNAQSLFPPGDFPGFFIVNAAIDAGADYVELNYANAGFGAFSNTFRNDYVFAFTAPLALQITGVAIDPRTTLRLTPERVTFSGNELAVNVSGLFYNSDSFARLNLTTAAMSDVASDPVPDFIPEPDVAAVPEPSTMLMLGGATVIGTLFKRHTRLRKSHEHE
;
A
#
# COMPACT_ATOMS: atom_id res chain seq x y z
N MET A 1 50.77 30.38 25.53
CA MET A 1 51.15 31.50 24.64
C MET A 1 52.16 30.98 23.63
N ASN A 2 51.72 30.57 22.44
CA ASN A 2 52.48 30.82 21.22
C ASN A 2 51.56 30.69 20.01
N ILE A 3 51.60 31.74 19.21
CA ILE A 3 50.79 32.00 18.02
C ILE A 3 51.58 31.43 16.84
N ASN A 4 50.93 30.73 15.92
CA ASN A 4 51.44 30.67 14.57
C ASN A 4 50.31 30.79 13.55
N LYS A 5 50.27 31.98 12.93
CA LYS A 5 49.66 32.26 11.64
C LYS A 5 50.61 31.73 10.57
N ASP A 6 50.08 31.17 9.48
CA ASP A 6 50.14 31.84 8.17
C ASP A 6 49.67 30.91 7.04
N ASN A 7 48.72 31.47 6.26
CA ASN A 7 48.58 31.45 4.80
C ASN A 7 48.62 30.11 4.03
N CYS A 8 47.65 29.92 3.13
CA CYS A 8 47.84 30.26 1.70
C CYS A 8 46.74 29.62 0.80
N ILE A 9 46.43 30.32 -0.30
CA ILE A 9 45.73 29.87 -1.52
C ILE A 9 44.19 29.89 -1.51
N MET A 10 43.69 31.09 -1.83
CA MET A 10 42.40 31.37 -2.43
C MET A 10 42.34 30.77 -3.86
N ARG A 11 41.47 29.77 -4.09
CA ARG A 11 41.04 29.35 -5.44
C ARG A 11 39.62 29.85 -5.68
N LYS A 12 39.49 30.87 -6.55
CA LYS A 12 38.22 31.30 -7.14
C LYS A 12 37.81 30.28 -8.20
N THR A 13 36.82 29.43 -7.88
CA THR A 13 36.11 28.61 -8.87
C THR A 13 34.84 29.34 -9.26
N ILE A 14 34.78 29.78 -10.52
CA ILE A 14 33.59 30.34 -11.14
C ILE A 14 32.75 29.14 -11.60
N SER A 15 31.72 28.77 -10.83
CA SER A 15 30.73 27.78 -11.28
C SER A 15 29.73 28.47 -12.21
N LEU A 16 29.75 28.04 -13.48
CA LEU A 16 28.76 28.37 -14.48
C LEU A 16 27.47 27.62 -14.13
N PHE A 17 26.45 28.32 -13.63
CA PHE A 17 25.14 27.72 -13.41
C PHE A 17 24.44 27.53 -14.77
N ALA A 18 24.41 26.29 -15.25
CA ALA A 18 23.50 25.88 -16.31
C ALA A 18 22.09 25.75 -15.72
N SER A 19 21.22 26.72 -16.02
CA SER A 19 19.80 26.64 -15.68
C SER A 19 19.13 25.57 -16.55
N VAL A 20 18.94 24.38 -15.98
CA VAL A 20 18.05 23.37 -16.53
C VAL A 20 16.62 23.80 -16.20
N ALA A 21 15.85 24.18 -17.22
CA ALA A 21 14.42 24.39 -17.09
C ALA A 21 13.74 23.02 -16.93
N ILE A 22 13.31 22.69 -15.71
CA ILE A 22 12.44 21.55 -15.46
C ILE A 22 11.05 21.96 -15.90
N VAL A 23 10.60 21.45 -17.05
CA VAL A 23 9.20 21.50 -17.44
C VAL A 23 8.46 20.53 -16.53
N ALA A 24 7.79 21.05 -15.50
CA ALA A 24 6.86 20.28 -14.70
C ALA A 24 5.60 20.02 -15.54
N LEU A 25 5.53 18.86 -16.19
CA LEU A 25 4.25 18.29 -16.61
C LEU A 25 3.50 17.92 -15.33
N SER A 26 2.65 18.82 -14.84
CA SER A 26 1.64 18.50 -13.84
C SER A 26 0.52 17.68 -14.48
N GLY A 27 0.85 16.48 -14.93
CA GLY A 27 -0.15 15.45 -15.14
C GLY A 27 -0.51 14.89 -13.78
N SER A 28 -1.71 15.18 -13.28
CA SER A 28 -2.32 14.34 -12.23
C SER A 28 -2.53 12.96 -12.83
N ALA A 29 -1.49 12.13 -12.84
CA ALA A 29 -1.68 10.70 -12.89
C ALA A 29 -2.35 10.34 -11.56
N ALA A 30 -3.62 9.93 -11.60
CA ALA A 30 -4.19 9.19 -10.49
C ALA A 30 -3.24 8.01 -10.26
N SER A 31 -2.51 7.98 -9.14
CA SER A 31 -1.66 6.83 -8.86
C SER A 31 -2.59 5.63 -8.72
N ALA A 32 -2.46 4.66 -9.62
CA ALA A 32 -3.08 3.37 -9.42
C ALA A 32 -2.68 2.86 -8.03
N PHE A 33 -3.64 2.33 -7.27
CA PHE A 33 -3.37 1.78 -5.96
C PHE A 33 -2.22 0.78 -6.04
N SER A 34 -1.25 0.92 -5.13
CA SER A 34 -0.14 0.00 -4.99
C SER A 34 0.36 0.06 -3.55
N LEU A 35 0.59 -1.10 -2.95
CA LEU A 35 1.31 -1.19 -1.68
C LEU A 35 2.81 -0.99 -1.88
N ILE A 36 3.37 -1.13 -3.08
CA ILE A 36 4.82 -1.02 -3.31
C ILE A 36 5.33 0.34 -2.82
N GLY A 37 6.42 0.31 -2.03
CA GLY A 37 7.02 1.49 -1.41
C GLY A 37 6.30 1.96 -0.14
N SER A 38 5.21 1.32 0.25
CA SER A 38 4.50 1.63 1.50
C SER A 38 5.00 0.81 2.68
N GLU A 39 4.75 1.30 3.89
CA GLU A 39 5.02 0.53 5.11
C GLU A 39 3.88 -0.45 5.39
N LEU A 40 4.24 -1.72 5.57
CA LEU A 40 3.38 -2.79 6.06
C LEU A 40 3.83 -3.17 7.46
N ARG A 41 2.89 -3.18 8.42
CA ARG A 41 3.17 -3.59 9.81
C ARG A 41 2.53 -4.94 10.09
N LEU A 42 3.28 -5.84 10.70
CA LEU A 42 2.86 -7.18 11.07
C LEU A 42 2.81 -7.33 12.59
N ARG A 43 1.75 -7.96 13.08
CA ARG A 43 1.66 -8.49 14.44
C ARG A 43 0.90 -9.82 14.44
N ALA A 44 1.05 -10.56 15.53
CA ALA A 44 0.29 -11.77 15.78
C ALA A 44 -0.60 -11.59 17.02
N GLU A 45 -1.81 -12.11 16.96
CA GLU A 45 -2.78 -12.03 18.04
C GLU A 45 -3.31 -13.42 18.38
N VAL A 46 -3.25 -13.79 19.66
CA VAL A 46 -3.72 -15.09 20.14
C VAL A 46 -4.63 -14.91 21.34
N GLN A 47 -5.81 -15.52 21.28
CA GLN A 47 -6.77 -15.53 22.39
C GLN A 47 -7.35 -16.93 22.53
N ARG A 48 -7.13 -17.60 23.66
CA ARG A 48 -7.52 -19.01 23.85
C ARG A 48 -9.04 -19.19 23.82
N THR A 49 -9.74 -18.38 24.59
CA THR A 49 -11.20 -18.35 24.72
C THR A 49 -11.70 -16.91 24.56
N PRO A 50 -13.01 -16.67 24.32
CA PRO A 50 -13.55 -15.31 24.22
C PRO A 50 -13.28 -14.41 25.44
N THR A 51 -13.03 -15.01 26.61
CA THR A 51 -12.83 -14.32 27.89
C THR A 51 -11.38 -14.33 28.38
N SER A 52 -10.48 -15.06 27.72
CA SER A 52 -9.07 -15.07 28.07
C SER A 52 -8.37 -13.77 27.65
N GLU A 53 -7.22 -13.48 28.26
CA GLU A 53 -6.34 -12.39 27.84
C GLU A 53 -6.00 -12.51 26.35
N LEU A 54 -6.09 -11.38 25.63
CA LEU A 54 -5.58 -11.27 24.27
C LEU A 54 -4.07 -11.07 24.34
N LEU A 55 -3.33 -12.07 23.88
CA LEU A 55 -1.88 -11.99 23.76
C LEU A 55 -1.55 -11.34 22.41
N VAL A 56 -0.77 -10.27 22.46
CA VAL A 56 -0.26 -9.55 21.29
C VAL A 56 1.24 -9.36 21.47
N ASN A 57 2.02 -9.53 20.41
CA ASN A 57 3.45 -9.27 20.48
C ASN A 57 3.75 -7.79 20.78
N ARG A 58 4.85 -7.55 21.50
CA ARG A 58 5.12 -6.24 22.12
C ARG A 58 5.57 -5.14 21.15
N PHE A 59 5.92 -5.48 19.91
CA PHE A 59 6.23 -4.51 18.85
C PHE A 59 5.71 -5.02 17.52
N PRO A 60 4.85 -4.27 16.80
CA PRO A 60 4.58 -4.60 15.41
C PRO A 60 5.88 -4.44 14.62
N VAL A 61 6.28 -5.49 13.91
CA VAL A 61 7.42 -5.43 13.00
C VAL A 61 6.95 -4.74 11.73
N SER A 62 7.79 -3.89 11.14
CA SER A 62 7.43 -3.22 9.89
C SER A 62 8.48 -3.44 8.80
N ALA A 63 8.00 -3.39 7.56
CA ALA A 63 8.80 -3.50 6.35
C ALA A 63 8.24 -2.55 5.29
N ILE A 64 9.10 -2.11 4.38
CA ILE A 64 8.66 -1.41 3.17
C ILE A 64 8.38 -2.46 2.11
N VAL A 65 7.18 -2.40 1.53
CA VAL A 65 6.74 -3.34 0.51
C VAL A 65 7.59 -3.17 -0.76
N SER A 66 8.12 -4.26 -1.29
CA SER A 66 9.07 -4.27 -2.41
C SER A 66 8.66 -5.28 -3.48
N GLU A 67 8.77 -4.90 -4.75
CA GLU A 67 8.54 -5.84 -5.87
C GLU A 67 9.58 -6.96 -5.97
N SER A 68 10.68 -6.85 -5.22
CA SER A 68 11.88 -7.68 -5.39
C SER A 68 12.27 -8.48 -4.15
N ALA A 69 11.58 -8.29 -3.03
CA ALA A 69 11.98 -8.89 -1.77
C ALA A 69 10.76 -9.20 -0.89
N VAL A 70 10.80 -10.37 -0.24
CA VAL A 70 9.84 -10.77 0.78
C VAL A 70 10.01 -9.91 2.02
N GLU A 71 8.93 -9.26 2.48
CA GLU A 71 8.94 -8.34 3.61
C GLU A 71 9.32 -9.02 4.93
N PHE A 72 8.81 -10.23 5.15
CA PHE A 72 9.07 -11.00 6.37
C PHE A 72 9.42 -12.45 6.01
N PRO A 73 10.69 -12.75 5.67
CA PRO A 73 11.08 -14.09 5.17
C PRO A 73 11.02 -15.20 6.24
N ASN A 74 10.99 -14.82 7.52
CA ASN A 74 10.88 -15.74 8.65
C ASN A 74 10.05 -15.11 9.77
N ALA A 75 8.72 -15.27 9.69
CA ALA A 75 7.81 -14.72 10.69
C ALA A 75 8.12 -15.25 12.10
N GLN A 76 8.57 -16.50 12.27
CA GLN A 76 8.89 -17.04 13.59
C GLN A 76 10.01 -16.26 14.30
N SER A 77 11.01 -15.78 13.55
CA SER A 77 12.12 -14.99 14.10
C SER A 77 11.73 -13.59 14.57
N LEU A 78 10.56 -13.09 14.15
CA LEU A 78 10.06 -11.76 14.47
C LEU A 78 9.42 -11.69 15.85
N PHE A 79 9.14 -12.84 16.46
CA PHE A 79 8.47 -12.95 17.75
C PHE A 79 9.42 -13.61 18.75
N PRO A 80 9.98 -12.83 19.69
CA PRO A 80 10.87 -13.37 20.72
C PRO A 80 10.21 -14.53 21.48
N PRO A 81 11.00 -15.54 21.88
CA PRO A 81 10.50 -16.58 22.78
C PRO A 81 9.88 -15.96 24.04
N GLY A 82 8.63 -16.30 24.33
CA GLY A 82 7.90 -15.80 25.50
C GLY A 82 6.86 -14.72 25.21
N ASP A 83 6.81 -14.14 24.00
CA ASP A 83 5.74 -13.20 23.61
C ASP A 83 4.35 -13.86 23.66
N PHE A 84 4.29 -15.17 23.41
CA PHE A 84 3.08 -15.98 23.48
C PHE A 84 3.27 -17.19 24.41
N PRO A 85 3.06 -17.06 25.73
CA PRO A 85 3.23 -18.18 26.67
C PRO A 85 2.38 -19.40 26.30
N GLY A 86 3.05 -20.53 26.06
CA GLY A 86 2.41 -21.79 25.66
C GLY A 86 2.07 -21.90 24.17
N PHE A 87 2.52 -20.96 23.34
CA PHE A 87 2.42 -21.02 21.88
C PHE A 87 3.78 -20.81 21.23
N PHE A 88 3.88 -21.22 19.98
CA PHE A 88 4.96 -20.85 19.09
C PHE A 88 4.35 -20.35 17.78
N ILE A 89 5.07 -19.48 17.09
CA ILE A 89 4.66 -18.99 15.77
C ILE A 89 5.11 -19.99 14.72
N VAL A 90 4.19 -20.41 13.86
CA VAL A 90 4.49 -21.23 12.70
C VAL A 90 5.24 -20.36 11.70
N ASN A 91 6.40 -20.82 11.25
CA ASN A 91 7.24 -20.02 10.37
C ASN A 91 6.59 -19.84 8.99
N ALA A 92 6.25 -18.61 8.63
CA ALA A 92 5.78 -18.23 7.31
C ALA A 92 6.73 -17.17 6.73
N ALA A 93 7.00 -17.27 5.43
CA ALA A 93 7.47 -16.15 4.63
C ALA A 93 6.25 -15.31 4.25
N ILE A 94 6.28 -14.01 4.51
CA ILE A 94 5.17 -13.10 4.18
C ILE A 94 5.68 -12.10 3.16
N ASP A 95 5.00 -12.08 2.02
CA ASP A 95 5.27 -11.25 0.86
C ASP A 95 4.06 -10.36 0.57
N ALA A 96 4.28 -9.13 0.18
CA ALA A 96 3.25 -8.22 -0.26
C ALA A 96 3.64 -7.63 -1.62
N GLY A 97 2.71 -7.65 -2.57
CA GLY A 97 2.89 -6.98 -3.85
C GLY A 97 2.05 -5.73 -3.95
N ALA A 98 1.86 -5.22 -5.17
CA ALA A 98 1.07 -4.01 -5.41
C ALA A 98 -0.35 -4.09 -4.83
N ASP A 99 -1.00 -5.25 -4.91
CA ASP A 99 -2.40 -5.43 -4.57
C ASP A 99 -2.68 -6.73 -3.82
N TYR A 100 -1.68 -7.31 -3.15
CA TYR A 100 -1.87 -8.56 -2.41
C TYR A 100 -0.98 -8.65 -1.17
N VAL A 101 -1.39 -9.52 -0.25
CA VAL A 101 -0.56 -10.07 0.84
C VAL A 101 -0.58 -11.59 0.75
N GLU A 102 0.58 -12.22 0.82
CA GLU A 102 0.76 -13.67 0.74
C GLU A 102 1.50 -14.18 1.98
N LEU A 103 1.04 -15.31 2.53
CA LEU A 103 1.70 -16.07 3.57
C LEU A 103 2.10 -17.43 2.98
N ASN A 104 3.39 -17.73 2.94
CA ASN A 104 3.96 -18.94 2.37
C ASN A 104 4.66 -19.78 3.45
N TYR A 105 4.29 -21.06 3.55
CA TYR A 105 4.72 -21.96 4.63
C TYR A 105 5.84 -22.93 4.20
N ALA A 106 6.56 -22.64 3.13
CA ALA A 106 7.72 -23.44 2.70
C ALA A 106 8.74 -23.70 3.81
N ASN A 107 8.86 -22.78 4.78
CA ASN A 107 9.78 -22.87 5.91
C ASN A 107 9.15 -23.45 7.20
N ALA A 108 7.89 -23.91 7.16
CA ALA A 108 7.08 -24.27 8.34
C ALA A 108 7.12 -25.74 8.76
N GLY A 109 7.58 -26.64 7.88
CA GLY A 109 7.40 -28.08 8.04
C GLY A 109 5.94 -28.51 7.83
N PHE A 110 5.41 -29.41 8.67
CA PHE A 110 4.03 -29.90 8.61
C PHE A 110 3.38 -29.85 10.00
N GLY A 111 2.10 -29.46 10.06
CA GLY A 111 1.36 -29.45 11.31
C GLY A 111 -0.03 -28.84 11.22
N ALA A 112 -0.53 -28.43 12.38
CA ALA A 112 -1.78 -27.70 12.50
C ALA A 112 -1.60 -26.50 13.41
N PHE A 113 -2.26 -25.39 13.08
CA PHE A 113 -2.38 -24.26 13.99
C PHE A 113 -3.21 -24.66 15.20
N SER A 114 -2.87 -24.07 16.35
CA SER A 114 -3.68 -24.23 17.56
C SER A 114 -5.11 -23.76 17.32
N ASN A 115 -6.08 -24.54 17.80
CA ASN A 115 -7.50 -24.20 17.73
C ASN A 115 -7.87 -23.30 18.92
N THR A 116 -7.67 -22.01 18.76
CA THR A 116 -7.98 -20.96 19.74
C THR A 116 -9.10 -20.05 19.24
N PHE A 117 -9.71 -19.27 20.13
CA PHE A 117 -10.74 -18.29 19.74
C PHE A 117 -10.20 -17.24 18.74
N ARG A 118 -8.98 -16.73 18.96
CA ARG A 118 -8.23 -15.92 17.99
C ARG A 118 -6.85 -16.50 17.76
N ASN A 119 -6.43 -16.53 16.50
CA ASN A 119 -5.11 -16.97 16.06
C ASN A 119 -4.81 -16.22 14.76
N ASP A 120 -4.54 -14.93 14.88
CA ASP A 120 -4.57 -14.00 13.77
C ASP A 120 -3.15 -13.54 13.43
N TYR A 121 -2.80 -13.58 12.14
CA TYR A 121 -1.82 -12.66 11.58
C TYR A 121 -2.54 -11.37 11.24
N VAL A 122 -2.08 -10.25 11.79
CA VAL A 122 -2.69 -8.94 11.56
C VAL A 122 -1.71 -8.02 10.84
N PHE A 123 -2.14 -7.56 9.68
CA PHE A 123 -1.41 -6.63 8.82
C PHE A 123 -2.04 -5.25 8.94
N ALA A 124 -1.26 -4.25 9.34
CA ALA A 124 -1.71 -2.87 9.37
C ALA A 124 -1.07 -2.07 8.24
N PHE A 125 -1.92 -1.45 7.42
CA PHE A 125 -1.54 -0.58 6.31
C PHE A 125 -1.45 0.88 6.78
N THR A 126 -0.68 1.70 6.08
CA THR A 126 -0.61 3.16 6.34
C THR A 126 -1.89 3.88 5.90
N ALA A 127 -2.20 4.98 6.59
CA ALA A 127 -3.52 5.62 6.52
C ALA A 127 -3.93 6.29 5.19
N PRO A 128 -3.08 6.61 4.18
CA PRO A 128 -3.65 6.96 2.87
C PRO A 128 -3.99 5.73 2.02
N LEU A 129 -3.33 4.58 2.24
CA LEU A 129 -3.54 3.37 1.43
C LEU A 129 -4.70 2.52 1.95
N ALA A 130 -4.80 2.39 3.28
CA ALA A 130 -5.91 1.69 3.92
C ALA A 130 -7.29 2.17 3.41
N LEU A 131 -7.44 3.48 3.24
CA LEU A 131 -8.69 4.11 2.78
C LEU A 131 -9.03 3.81 1.32
N GLN A 132 -8.07 3.33 0.53
CA GLN A 132 -8.28 2.95 -0.87
C GLN A 132 -8.72 1.48 -1.01
N ILE A 133 -8.45 0.65 0.01
CA ILE A 133 -8.84 -0.76 0.02
C ILE A 133 -10.34 -0.85 0.33
N THR A 134 -11.10 -1.33 -0.65
CA THR A 134 -12.56 -1.50 -0.55
C THR A 134 -12.97 -2.94 -0.23
N GLY A 135 -12.05 -3.89 -0.35
CA GLY A 135 -12.35 -5.30 -0.13
C GLY A 135 -11.10 -6.17 -0.15
N VAL A 136 -11.27 -7.41 0.30
CA VAL A 136 -10.23 -8.43 0.32
C VAL A 136 -10.85 -9.75 -0.15
N ALA A 137 -10.18 -10.41 -1.07
CA ALA A 137 -10.59 -11.70 -1.61
C ALA A 137 -9.47 -12.73 -1.47
N ILE A 138 -9.82 -13.97 -1.14
CA ILE A 138 -8.86 -15.07 -1.11
C ILE A 138 -8.56 -15.48 -2.56
N ASP A 139 -7.28 -15.50 -2.94
CA ASP A 139 -6.86 -15.98 -4.26
C ASP A 139 -7.23 -17.47 -4.40
N PRO A 140 -7.89 -17.89 -5.51
CA PRO A 140 -8.31 -19.28 -5.71
C PRO A 140 -7.16 -20.30 -5.69
N ARG A 141 -5.91 -19.87 -5.87
CA ARG A 141 -4.73 -20.75 -5.81
C ARG A 141 -4.29 -21.07 -4.38
N THR A 142 -4.79 -20.34 -3.37
CA THR A 142 -4.51 -20.57 -1.94
C THR A 142 -4.71 -22.03 -1.55
N THR A 143 -3.71 -22.63 -0.89
CA THR A 143 -3.72 -24.02 -0.45
C THR A 143 -3.99 -24.20 1.05
N LEU A 144 -3.85 -23.14 1.87
CA LEU A 144 -4.08 -23.17 3.33
C LEU A 144 -5.55 -23.43 3.75
N ARG A 145 -6.46 -23.70 2.80
CA ARG A 145 -7.90 -23.91 3.04
C ARG A 145 -8.57 -22.80 3.85
N LEU A 146 -8.09 -21.57 3.68
CA LEU A 146 -8.68 -20.37 4.29
C LEU A 146 -10.08 -20.13 3.72
N THR A 147 -11.02 -19.70 4.57
CA THR A 147 -12.38 -19.35 4.16
C THR A 147 -12.64 -17.86 4.39
N PRO A 148 -13.59 -17.23 3.68
CA PRO A 148 -13.83 -15.79 3.80
C PRO A 148 -14.12 -15.31 5.23
N GLU A 149 -14.78 -16.12 6.05
CA GLU A 149 -15.16 -15.76 7.43
C GLU A 149 -13.94 -15.65 8.36
N ARG A 150 -12.78 -16.16 7.93
CA ARG A 150 -11.50 -16.10 8.65
C ARG A 150 -10.67 -14.88 8.26
N VAL A 151 -11.15 -14.07 7.32
CA VAL A 151 -10.47 -12.88 6.85
C VAL A 151 -11.33 -11.68 7.19
N THR A 152 -10.78 -10.75 7.96
CA THR A 152 -11.49 -9.52 8.34
C THR A 152 -10.63 -8.33 7.98
N PHE A 153 -11.21 -7.38 7.27
CA PHE A 153 -10.59 -6.08 7.02
C PHE A 153 -11.40 -4.99 7.75
N SER A 154 -10.74 -4.22 8.60
CA SER A 154 -11.40 -3.16 9.38
C SER A 154 -10.45 -1.99 9.62
N GLY A 155 -10.90 -0.78 9.28
CA GLY A 155 -10.07 0.42 9.37
C GLY A 155 -8.84 0.31 8.46
N ASN A 156 -7.67 0.12 9.06
CA ASN A 156 -6.41 -0.08 8.34
C ASN A 156 -5.80 -1.46 8.57
N GLU A 157 -6.57 -2.42 9.08
CA GLU A 157 -6.06 -3.72 9.51
C GLU A 157 -6.73 -4.87 8.76
N LEU A 158 -5.91 -5.77 8.23
CA LEU A 158 -6.30 -7.06 7.69
C LEU A 158 -5.90 -8.14 8.68
N ALA A 159 -6.88 -8.82 9.27
CA ALA A 159 -6.70 -9.95 10.17
C ALA A 159 -6.99 -11.27 9.44
N VAL A 160 -6.08 -12.24 9.58
CA VAL A 160 -6.15 -13.57 8.97
C VAL A 160 -6.15 -14.63 10.07
N ASN A 161 -7.31 -15.20 10.37
CA ASN A 161 -7.49 -16.20 11.40
C ASN A 161 -7.13 -17.61 10.91
N VAL A 162 -5.97 -18.10 11.33
CA VAL A 162 -5.45 -19.42 10.94
C VAL A 162 -5.86 -20.54 11.92
N SER A 163 -6.75 -20.25 12.87
CA SER A 163 -7.08 -21.17 13.97
C SER A 163 -7.55 -22.56 13.48
N GLY A 164 -6.84 -23.60 13.91
CA GLY A 164 -7.16 -24.99 13.56
C GLY A 164 -6.92 -25.39 12.10
N LEU A 165 -6.32 -24.52 11.27
CA LEU A 165 -5.95 -24.89 9.90
C LEU A 165 -4.75 -25.84 9.90
N PHE A 166 -4.68 -26.73 8.90
CA PHE A 166 -3.52 -27.57 8.67
C PHE A 166 -2.58 -26.89 7.68
N TYR A 167 -1.28 -27.09 7.85
CA TYR A 167 -0.26 -26.56 6.95
C TYR A 167 0.82 -27.61 6.66
N ASN A 168 1.48 -27.43 5.52
CA ASN A 168 2.67 -28.15 5.06
C ASN A 168 3.59 -27.17 4.31
N SER A 169 4.71 -27.65 3.79
CA SER A 169 5.67 -26.82 3.01
C SER A 169 5.08 -26.27 1.70
N ASP A 170 4.01 -26.85 1.17
CA ASP A 170 3.34 -26.39 -0.05
C ASP A 170 2.13 -25.49 0.27
N SER A 171 1.89 -25.24 1.56
CA SER A 171 0.78 -24.39 2.00
C SER A 171 1.12 -22.93 1.78
N PHE A 172 0.20 -22.20 1.18
CA PHE A 172 0.24 -20.76 1.11
C PHE A 172 -1.17 -20.18 1.13
N ALA A 173 -1.30 -18.93 1.54
CA ALA A 173 -2.53 -18.16 1.49
C ALA A 173 -2.23 -16.79 0.88
N ARG A 174 -2.93 -16.45 -0.20
CA ARG A 174 -2.81 -15.14 -0.85
C ARG A 174 -4.15 -14.42 -0.78
N LEU A 175 -4.09 -13.16 -0.37
CA LEU A 175 -5.22 -12.27 -0.21
C LEU A 175 -5.04 -11.10 -1.17
N ASN A 176 -5.93 -11.01 -2.16
CA ASN A 176 -5.96 -9.92 -3.13
C ASN A 176 -6.79 -8.77 -2.56
N LEU A 177 -6.27 -7.56 -2.67
CA LEU A 177 -6.87 -6.31 -2.19
C LEU A 177 -7.57 -5.62 -3.35
N THR A 178 -8.86 -5.34 -3.20
CA THR A 178 -9.62 -4.60 -4.21
C THR A 178 -9.70 -3.13 -3.83
N THR A 179 -9.69 -2.25 -4.83
CA THR A 179 -9.86 -0.80 -4.63
C THR A 179 -10.99 -0.23 -5.47
N ALA A 180 -11.52 0.92 -5.07
CA ALA A 180 -12.61 1.59 -5.77
C ALA A 180 -12.27 1.85 -7.25
N ALA A 181 -11.03 2.22 -7.56
CA ALA A 181 -10.59 2.49 -8.93
C ALA A 181 -10.52 1.24 -9.82
N MET A 182 -10.42 0.04 -9.24
CA MET A 182 -10.41 -1.22 -10.00
C MET A 182 -11.84 -1.74 -10.28
N SER A 183 -12.83 -1.32 -9.50
CA SER A 183 -14.22 -1.77 -9.67
C SER A 183 -14.91 -1.18 -10.91
N ASP A 184 -14.47 -0.03 -11.40
CA ASP A 184 -15.08 0.67 -12.53
C ASP A 184 -14.68 0.11 -13.92
N VAL A 185 -13.74 -0.83 -13.99
CA VAL A 185 -13.29 -1.42 -15.27
C VAL A 185 -14.08 -2.68 -15.64
N ALA A 186 -14.88 -3.23 -14.71
CA ALA A 186 -15.57 -4.51 -14.90
C ALA A 186 -17.02 -4.38 -15.42
N SER A 187 -17.45 -3.23 -15.93
CA SER A 187 -18.84 -3.05 -16.37
C SER A 187 -18.97 -2.11 -17.57
N ASP A 188 -18.67 -2.62 -18.77
CA ASP A 188 -19.56 -2.40 -19.90
C ASP A 188 -19.31 -3.46 -21.00
N PRO A 189 -20.18 -4.49 -21.16
CA PRO A 189 -20.31 -5.12 -22.45
C PRO A 189 -21.04 -4.10 -23.33
N VAL A 190 -20.30 -3.40 -24.20
CA VAL A 190 -20.91 -2.64 -25.29
C VAL A 190 -21.89 -3.57 -25.99
N PRO A 191 -23.21 -3.30 -26.00
CA PRO A 191 -24.12 -4.07 -26.81
C PRO A 191 -23.78 -3.75 -28.26
N ASP A 192 -23.25 -4.76 -28.96
CA ASP A 192 -22.91 -4.73 -30.38
C ASP A 192 -24.23 -4.68 -31.20
N PHE A 193 -24.89 -3.52 -31.18
CA PHE A 193 -25.96 -3.22 -32.13
C PHE A 193 -25.30 -2.80 -33.44
N ILE A 194 -25.09 -3.77 -34.32
CA ILE A 194 -24.84 -3.53 -35.74
C ILE A 194 -26.19 -3.17 -36.37
N PRO A 195 -26.44 -1.93 -36.84
CA PRO A 195 -27.57 -1.66 -37.72
C PRO A 195 -27.18 -2.14 -39.11
N GLU A 196 -27.96 -3.05 -39.66
CA GLU A 196 -27.92 -3.48 -41.05
C GLU A 196 -28.03 -2.26 -41.99
N PRO A 197 -27.16 -2.09 -43.01
CA PRO A 197 -27.23 -0.95 -43.90
C PRO A 197 -28.18 -1.26 -45.07
N ASP A 198 -29.35 -0.59 -45.11
CA ASP A 198 -30.17 -0.54 -46.32
C ASP A 198 -30.28 0.89 -46.87
N VAL A 199 -29.55 1.05 -47.99
CA VAL A 199 -29.60 1.99 -49.11
C VAL A 199 -30.65 3.12 -49.10
N ALA A 200 -30.21 4.38 -49.23
CA ALA A 200 -30.49 5.26 -50.39
C ALA A 200 -30.05 6.72 -50.16
N ALA A 201 -29.63 7.37 -51.25
CA ALA A 201 -28.85 8.60 -51.36
C ALA A 201 -29.57 9.92 -51.02
N VAL A 202 -28.82 10.90 -50.49
CA VAL A 202 -28.97 12.35 -50.78
C VAL A 202 -27.62 13.06 -50.61
N PRO A 203 -27.09 13.77 -51.63
CA PRO A 203 -25.97 14.69 -51.45
C PRO A 203 -26.42 16.15 -51.37
N GLU A 204 -25.43 16.99 -51.02
CA GLU A 204 -25.30 18.46 -51.20
C GLU A 204 -25.47 19.34 -49.93
N PRO A 205 -24.97 20.60 -49.93
CA PRO A 205 -23.55 20.93 -49.88
C PRO A 205 -23.21 22.04 -48.85
N SER A 206 -21.90 22.16 -48.56
CA SER A 206 -21.13 23.39 -48.33
C SER A 206 -21.44 24.40 -47.20
N THR A 207 -20.34 24.67 -46.47
CA THR A 207 -19.76 25.98 -46.08
C THR A 207 -20.13 26.70 -44.76
N MET A 208 -19.03 27.05 -44.06
CA MET A 208 -18.80 28.20 -43.16
C MET A 208 -19.54 28.18 -41.81
N LEU A 209 -18.97 28.61 -40.67
CA LEU A 209 -18.32 29.90 -40.43
C LEU A 209 -17.68 29.93 -39.01
N MET A 210 -16.47 30.51 -38.90
CA MET A 210 -15.84 31.32 -37.81
C MET A 210 -15.80 30.81 -36.35
N LEU A 211 -14.64 30.76 -35.65
CA LEU A 211 -13.69 31.81 -35.19
C LEU A 211 -14.13 32.57 -33.91
N GLY A 212 -13.24 32.55 -32.90
CA GLY A 212 -13.24 33.41 -31.70
C GLY A 212 -13.39 32.61 -30.40
N GLY A 213 -12.51 32.62 -29.40
CA GLY A 213 -11.46 33.55 -29.00
C GLY A 213 -11.81 34.14 -27.63
N ALA A 214 -11.01 33.91 -26.58
CA ALA A 214 -10.71 34.85 -25.49
C ALA A 214 -9.87 34.20 -24.38
N THR A 215 -8.67 34.75 -24.21
CA THR A 215 -7.80 34.68 -23.02
C THR A 215 -8.44 35.42 -21.84
N VAL A 216 -8.33 34.88 -20.62
CA VAL A 216 -8.50 35.65 -19.38
C VAL A 216 -7.21 35.63 -18.58
N ILE A 217 -6.61 36.81 -18.51
CA ILE A 217 -5.49 37.18 -17.63
C ILE A 217 -6.09 37.51 -16.26
N GLY A 218 -5.58 36.89 -15.19
CA GLY A 218 -5.90 37.24 -13.81
C GLY A 218 -4.62 37.37 -12.99
N THR A 219 -4.29 38.60 -12.63
CA THR A 219 -3.10 39.03 -11.89
C THR A 219 -3.27 38.94 -10.37
N LEU A 220 -2.14 38.70 -9.68
CA LEU A 220 -1.71 39.27 -8.39
C LEU A 220 -2.73 39.41 -7.24
N PHE A 221 -2.53 38.62 -6.18
CA PHE A 221 -2.63 39.14 -4.81
C PHE A 221 -1.41 38.78 -3.98
N LYS A 222 -0.58 39.80 -3.76
CA LYS A 222 0.46 39.89 -2.74
C LYS A 222 -0.22 40.38 -1.47
N ARG A 223 -0.20 39.61 -0.38
CA ARG A 223 -0.41 40.18 0.97
C ARG A 223 0.62 39.66 1.94
N HIS A 224 1.50 40.58 2.30
CA HIS A 224 2.48 40.48 3.37
C HIS A 224 1.82 40.63 4.75
N THR A 225 2.62 40.26 5.75
CA THR A 225 2.58 40.58 7.19
C THR A 225 1.79 39.58 8.04
N ARG A 226 2.27 39.13 9.21
CA ARG A 226 3.24 39.75 10.12
C ARG A 226 3.81 38.71 11.10
N LEU A 227 5.08 38.87 11.44
CA LEU A 227 5.70 38.36 12.67
C LEU A 227 4.84 38.70 13.90
N ARG A 228 4.77 37.78 14.87
CA ARG A 228 4.76 38.15 16.30
C ARG A 228 5.54 37.12 17.12
N LYS A 229 6.58 37.61 17.78
CA LYS A 229 7.34 36.97 18.85
C LYS A 229 6.58 37.10 20.19
N SER A 230 7.02 36.24 21.12
CA SER A 230 7.13 36.38 22.59
C SER A 230 5.89 36.33 23.47
N HIS A 231 5.88 35.35 24.38
CA HIS A 231 5.79 35.42 25.86
C HIS A 231 5.74 33.94 26.34
N GLU A 232 6.67 33.35 27.10
CA GLU A 232 7.20 33.63 28.45
C GLU A 232 6.14 33.88 29.54
N HIS A 233 6.36 33.21 30.69
CA HIS A 233 5.48 32.85 31.83
C HIS A 233 4.74 31.51 31.61
N GLU A 234 4.93 30.47 32.41
CA GLU A 234 5.30 30.36 33.84
C GLU A 234 6.05 29.04 34.10
#